data_AF-A0A4Q6ADG9-F1
#
_entry.id   AF-A0A4Q6ADG9-F1
#
_cell.length_a   1.000
_cell.length_b   1.000
_cell.length_c   1.000
_cell.angle_alpha   90.00
_cell.angle_beta   90.00
_cell.angle_gamma   90.00
#
_symmetry.space_group_name_H-M   'P 1'
#
loop_
_entity.id
_entity.type
_entity.pdbx_description
1 polymer ?
#
loop_
_entity_poly.entity_id
_entity_poly.type
_entity_poly.pdbx_seq_one_letter_code
_entity_poly.pdbx_strand_id
1 'polypeptide(L)'
;MYRDEADAIQSVFGKRLMPLAEGATCFTAAQLQAAIDKLKTDEYLPGGIGAVSIENPVRRTDGGLVPIGELRAISALCRARGIPLHLDGARLFMASAWSGVPVQEYAALFDTVYISLYKYLGAGAGAVLCGPKALIDKMPHLVKIHGGNQFSNWMNAAMALHRLEGFGERLRAAIAASETVFAALNKMPGIRVAPVPGGTNIYHLQLGKGVDVQRLRETLNKEHRIRLAPADASNRIALTVNETILYQTPEAIIAA
;
A
#
# COMPACT_ATOMS: atom_id res chain seq x y z
N MET A 1 3.46 8.32 3.85
CA MET A 1 3.58 9.14 2.63
C MET A 1 4.87 9.95 2.52
N TYR A 2 5.08 11.07 3.25
CA TYR A 2 6.11 12.07 2.89
C TYR A 2 7.58 11.62 2.81
N ARG A 3 7.94 10.49 3.45
CA ARG A 3 9.33 10.00 3.43
C ARG A 3 9.74 9.35 2.10
N ASP A 4 8.78 9.05 1.22
CA ASP A 4 9.04 8.28 -0.01
C ASP A 4 9.17 9.17 -1.26
N GLU A 5 8.87 10.47 -1.14
CA GLU A 5 9.05 11.50 -2.18
C GLU A 5 10.30 12.38 -1.95
N ALA A 6 11.19 11.93 -1.06
CA ALA A 6 12.33 12.70 -0.55
C ALA A 6 11.88 14.09 -0.04
N ASP A 7 12.52 15.16 -0.49
CA ASP A 7 12.15 16.54 -0.17
C ASP A 7 11.48 17.26 -1.35
N ALA A 8 11.08 16.55 -2.42
CA ALA A 8 10.65 17.14 -3.69
C ALA A 8 9.48 18.13 -3.55
N ILE A 9 8.52 17.84 -2.67
CA ILE A 9 7.41 18.75 -2.36
C ILE A 9 7.93 20.12 -1.89
N GLN A 10 8.99 20.14 -1.10
CA GLN A 10 9.60 21.36 -0.56
C GLN A 10 10.61 21.95 -1.54
N SER A 11 11.54 21.15 -2.07
CA SER A 11 12.66 21.61 -2.89
C SER A 11 12.27 21.98 -4.32
N VAL A 12 11.28 21.30 -4.91
CA VAL A 12 10.81 21.56 -6.29
C VAL A 12 9.57 22.45 -6.30
N PHE A 13 8.60 22.21 -5.41
CA PHE A 13 7.30 22.89 -5.44
C PHE A 13 7.13 23.99 -4.38
N GLY A 14 8.10 24.16 -3.48
CA GLY A 14 8.05 25.17 -2.42
C GLY A 14 6.85 24.99 -1.49
N LYS A 15 6.31 23.77 -1.36
CA LYS A 15 5.14 23.49 -0.52
C LYS A 15 5.59 23.02 0.85
N ARG A 16 4.95 23.54 1.89
CA ARG A 16 5.15 23.10 3.26
C ARG A 16 4.36 21.81 3.50
N LEU A 17 5.03 20.83 4.11
CA LEU A 17 4.42 19.59 4.57
C LEU A 17 4.03 19.68 6.03
N MET A 18 2.86 19.12 6.35
CA MET A 18 2.29 19.10 7.69
C MET A 18 1.88 17.67 8.04
N PRO A 19 2.79 16.86 8.61
CA PRO A 19 2.48 15.49 8.95
C PRO A 19 1.40 15.43 10.04
N LEU A 20 0.44 14.54 9.84
CA LEU A 20 -0.57 14.18 10.82
C LEU A 20 -0.36 12.73 11.26
N ALA A 21 -0.77 12.42 12.49
CA ALA A 21 -0.70 11.07 13.07
C ALA A 21 0.69 10.43 13.00
N GLU A 22 1.71 11.11 13.55
CA GLU A 22 3.04 10.52 13.67
C GLU A 22 3.01 9.23 14.50
N GLY A 23 3.60 8.16 13.95
CA GLY A 23 3.62 6.83 14.58
C GLY A 23 2.33 6.03 14.44
N ALA A 24 1.29 6.54 13.76
CA ALA A 24 0.04 5.81 13.52
C ALA A 24 -0.20 5.56 12.02
N THR A 25 -1.08 4.60 11.72
CA THR A 25 -1.47 4.28 10.33
C THR A 25 -2.26 5.40 9.69
N CYS A 26 -3.13 6.08 10.43
CA CYS A 26 -3.93 7.18 9.90
C CYS A 26 -4.26 8.21 10.99
N PHE A 27 -4.59 9.41 10.54
CA PHE A 27 -5.25 10.42 11.36
C PHE A 27 -6.76 10.31 11.18
N THR A 28 -7.52 10.76 12.17
CA THR A 28 -8.99 10.84 12.10
C THR A 28 -9.45 12.17 11.52
N ALA A 29 -10.71 12.24 11.07
CA ALA A 29 -11.38 13.45 10.64
C ALA A 29 -11.41 14.51 11.76
N ALA A 30 -11.52 14.09 13.03
CA ALA A 30 -11.43 14.98 14.18
C ALA A 30 -10.01 15.58 14.32
N GLN A 31 -8.96 14.76 14.15
CA GLN A 31 -7.58 15.24 14.16
C GLN A 31 -7.29 16.18 12.99
N LEU A 32 -7.79 15.86 11.80
CA LEU A 32 -7.69 16.75 10.63
C LEU A 32 -8.43 18.07 10.89
N GLN A 33 -9.66 18.01 11.43
CA GLN A 33 -10.45 19.19 11.77
C GLN A 33 -9.69 20.10 12.75
N ALA A 34 -9.15 19.53 13.82
CA ALA A 34 -8.36 20.26 14.81
C ALA A 34 -7.10 20.89 14.19
N ALA A 35 -6.42 20.17 13.30
CA ALA A 35 -5.26 20.69 12.58
C ALA A 35 -5.64 21.88 11.68
N ILE A 36 -6.74 21.78 10.94
CA ILE A 36 -7.25 22.88 10.09
C ILE A 36 -7.59 24.10 10.94
N ASP A 37 -8.25 23.92 12.09
CA ASP A 37 -8.67 25.03 12.94
C ASP A 37 -7.46 25.72 13.60
N LYS A 38 -6.47 24.94 14.03
CA LYS A 38 -5.21 25.47 14.57
C LYS A 38 -4.47 26.38 13.57
N LEU A 39 -4.53 26.05 12.28
CA LEU A 39 -3.92 26.88 11.23
C LEU A 39 -4.57 28.24 11.06
N LYS A 40 -5.80 28.44 11.55
CA LYS A 40 -6.45 29.76 11.52
C LYS A 40 -6.06 30.63 12.69
N THR A 41 -5.73 30.03 13.83
CA THR A 41 -5.48 30.74 15.09
C THR A 41 -4.00 30.95 15.37
N ASP A 42 -3.16 29.96 15.05
CA ASP A 42 -1.78 29.90 15.54
C ASP A 42 -0.75 30.19 14.43
N GLU A 43 -1.14 30.15 13.16
CA GLU A 43 -0.25 30.36 12.03
C GLU A 43 -0.85 31.31 10.99
N TYR A 44 -0.05 32.22 10.44
CA TYR A 44 -0.44 33.03 9.29
C TYR A 44 -0.16 32.26 8.00
N LEU A 45 -1.11 31.43 7.57
CA LEU A 45 -1.09 30.69 6.30
C LEU A 45 -2.09 31.31 5.29
N PRO A 46 -1.77 32.47 4.70
CA PRO A 46 -2.67 33.16 3.78
C PRO A 46 -3.00 32.35 2.52
N GLY A 47 -2.12 31.40 2.15
CA GLY A 47 -2.32 30.49 1.02
C GLY A 47 -3.25 29.31 1.29
N GLY A 48 -3.67 29.11 2.55
CA GLY A 48 -4.53 27.99 2.94
C GLY A 48 -3.90 26.61 2.73
N ILE A 49 -4.74 25.58 2.83
CA ILE A 49 -4.36 24.18 2.64
C ILE A 49 -4.48 23.83 1.16
N GLY A 50 -3.37 23.46 0.53
CA GLY A 50 -3.35 23.10 -0.90
C GLY A 50 -3.99 21.74 -1.20
N ALA A 51 -3.77 20.74 -0.35
CA ALA A 51 -4.39 19.42 -0.42
C ALA A 51 -4.19 18.65 0.90
N VAL A 52 -5.06 17.68 1.14
CA VAL A 52 -4.82 16.58 2.09
C VAL A 52 -4.44 15.35 1.28
N SER A 53 -3.45 14.59 1.75
CA SER A 53 -2.96 13.40 1.06
C SER A 53 -2.94 12.20 1.98
N ILE A 54 -3.53 11.08 1.55
CA ILE A 54 -3.62 9.83 2.31
C ILE A 54 -3.03 8.69 1.49
N GLU A 55 -2.20 7.87 2.12
CA GLU A 55 -1.68 6.63 1.55
C GLU A 55 -2.56 5.48 2.03
N ASN A 56 -3.01 4.59 1.15
CA ASN A 56 -3.78 3.42 1.57
C ASN A 56 -3.50 2.17 0.71
N PRO A 57 -3.06 1.04 1.31
CA PRO A 57 -2.56 0.89 2.69
C PRO A 57 -1.24 1.63 2.94
N VAL A 58 -0.97 2.00 4.20
CA VAL A 58 0.25 2.71 4.61
C VAL A 58 1.42 1.74 4.75
N ARG A 59 2.37 1.83 3.81
CA ARG A 59 3.56 0.98 3.74
C ARG A 59 4.38 1.01 5.04
N ARG A 60 4.55 2.20 5.62
CA ARG A 60 5.44 2.43 6.77
C ARG A 60 4.86 2.01 8.11
N THR A 61 3.59 1.60 8.13
CA THR A 61 2.97 0.89 9.27
C THR A 61 2.64 -0.54 8.85
N ASP A 62 3.60 -1.18 8.18
CA ASP A 62 3.53 -2.57 7.72
C ASP A 62 2.25 -2.90 6.93
N GLY A 63 1.87 -2.00 6.03
CA GLY A 63 0.72 -2.17 5.16
C GLY A 63 -0.62 -1.98 5.89
N GLY A 64 -0.63 -1.14 6.92
CA GLY A 64 -1.82 -0.78 7.69
C GLY A 64 -2.92 -0.16 6.82
N LEU A 65 -4.14 -0.66 6.97
CA LEU A 65 -5.33 -0.14 6.29
C LEU A 65 -5.82 1.13 6.97
N VAL A 66 -6.21 2.11 6.16
CA VAL A 66 -7.05 3.22 6.63
C VAL A 66 -8.50 2.77 6.60
N PRO A 67 -9.24 2.77 7.74
CA PRO A 67 -10.62 2.34 7.76
C PRO A 67 -11.49 3.14 6.78
N ILE A 68 -12.32 2.46 5.98
CA ILE A 68 -13.15 3.12 4.97
C ILE A 68 -14.12 4.15 5.57
N GLY A 69 -14.63 3.89 6.78
CA GLY A 69 -15.48 4.84 7.52
C GLY A 69 -14.74 6.15 7.83
N GLU A 70 -13.46 6.06 8.19
CA GLU A 70 -12.61 7.21 8.45
C GLU A 70 -12.32 7.99 7.16
N LEU A 71 -12.01 7.28 6.06
CA LEU A 71 -11.85 7.91 4.75
C LEU A 71 -13.11 8.65 4.29
N ARG A 72 -14.30 8.10 4.56
CA ARG A 72 -15.58 8.77 4.26
C ARG A 72 -15.75 10.04 5.09
N ALA A 73 -15.44 10.01 6.38
CA ALA A 73 -15.51 11.18 7.26
C ALA A 73 -14.51 12.28 6.82
N ILE A 74 -13.28 11.90 6.50
CA ILE A 74 -12.26 12.83 5.98
C ILE A 74 -12.68 13.42 4.63
N SER A 75 -13.17 12.59 3.70
CA SER A 75 -13.67 13.05 2.40
C SER A 75 -14.80 14.06 2.55
N ALA A 76 -15.79 13.78 3.42
CA ALA A 76 -16.89 14.71 3.70
C ALA A 76 -16.39 16.04 4.27
N LEU A 77 -15.45 16.00 5.23
CA LEU A 77 -14.83 17.20 5.80
C LEU A 77 -14.08 18.03 4.74
N CYS A 78 -13.23 17.38 3.95
CA CYS A 78 -12.49 18.02 2.86
C CYS A 78 -13.42 18.68 1.84
N ARG A 79 -14.48 17.99 1.40
CA ARG A 79 -15.48 18.54 0.49
C ARG A 79 -16.22 19.74 1.08
N ALA A 80 -16.65 19.66 2.33
CA ALA A 80 -17.32 20.76 3.03
C ALA A 80 -16.43 22.00 3.19
N ARG A 81 -15.10 21.82 3.24
CA ARG A 81 -14.11 22.89 3.37
C ARG A 81 -13.48 23.32 2.04
N GLY A 82 -13.84 22.69 0.92
CA GLY A 82 -13.23 22.94 -0.39
C GLY A 82 -11.73 22.57 -0.46
N ILE A 83 -11.28 21.62 0.36
CA ILE A 83 -9.87 21.18 0.40
C ILE A 83 -9.73 19.95 -0.51
N PRO A 84 -8.84 19.98 -1.52
CA PRO A 84 -8.58 18.82 -2.38
C PRO A 84 -8.05 17.63 -1.59
N LEU A 85 -8.51 16.42 -1.93
CA LEU A 85 -8.10 15.18 -1.30
C LEU A 85 -7.42 14.25 -2.32
N HIS A 86 -6.17 13.86 -2.05
CA HIS A 86 -5.36 12.96 -2.87
C HIS A 86 -5.18 11.59 -2.21
N LEU A 87 -5.30 10.53 -3.00
CA LEU A 87 -4.96 9.17 -2.62
C LEU A 87 -3.64 8.75 -3.25
N ASP A 88 -2.62 8.52 -2.43
CA ASP A 88 -1.53 7.63 -2.80
C ASP A 88 -2.05 6.19 -2.72
N GLY A 89 -2.50 5.71 -3.87
CA GLY A 89 -3.03 4.37 -4.09
C GLY A 89 -1.99 3.41 -4.67
N ALA A 90 -0.70 3.59 -4.38
CA ALA A 90 0.37 2.70 -4.86
C ALA A 90 0.06 1.21 -4.62
N ARG A 91 -0.74 0.90 -3.60
CA ARG A 91 -1.17 -0.44 -3.22
C ARG A 91 -2.69 -0.57 -3.08
N LEU A 92 -3.47 0.28 -3.75
CA LEU A 92 -4.93 0.38 -3.60
C LEU A 92 -5.66 -0.96 -3.82
N PHE A 93 -5.20 -1.76 -4.79
CA PHE A 93 -5.76 -3.09 -5.04
C PHE A 93 -5.53 -4.07 -3.88
N MET A 94 -4.44 -3.92 -3.11
CA MET A 94 -4.26 -4.69 -1.87
C MET A 94 -5.26 -4.24 -0.81
N ALA A 95 -5.48 -2.92 -0.68
CA ALA A 95 -6.52 -2.45 0.23
C ALA A 95 -7.89 -3.05 -0.11
N SER A 96 -8.24 -3.05 -1.40
CA SER A 96 -9.49 -3.64 -1.86
C SER A 96 -9.60 -5.14 -1.57
N ALA A 97 -8.55 -5.92 -1.89
CA ALA A 97 -8.57 -7.36 -1.69
C ALA A 97 -8.67 -7.78 -0.21
N TRP A 98 -8.00 -7.06 0.70
CA TRP A 98 -8.01 -7.39 2.14
C TRP A 98 -9.21 -6.81 2.90
N SER A 99 -9.75 -5.67 2.47
CA SER A 99 -10.91 -5.06 3.13
C SER A 99 -12.25 -5.54 2.57
N GLY A 100 -12.26 -6.14 1.37
CA GLY A 100 -13.49 -6.46 0.63
C GLY A 100 -14.16 -5.24 0.00
N VAL A 101 -13.65 -4.03 0.20
CA VAL A 101 -14.19 -2.79 -0.35
C VAL A 101 -13.73 -2.62 -1.81
N PRO A 102 -14.62 -2.34 -2.78
CA PRO A 102 -14.23 -2.15 -4.18
C PRO A 102 -13.26 -0.98 -4.38
N VAL A 103 -12.32 -1.11 -5.33
CA VAL A 103 -11.37 -0.04 -5.71
C VAL A 103 -12.10 1.27 -6.06
N GLN A 104 -13.24 1.17 -6.73
CA GLN A 104 -14.07 2.31 -7.14
C GLN A 104 -14.65 3.05 -5.93
N GLU A 105 -14.99 2.33 -4.86
CA GLU A 105 -15.51 2.93 -3.64
C GLU A 105 -14.43 3.73 -2.93
N TYR A 106 -13.21 3.20 -2.82
CA TYR A 106 -12.07 3.98 -2.34
C TYR A 106 -11.83 5.20 -3.22
N ALA A 107 -11.71 5.02 -4.54
CA ALA A 107 -11.38 6.08 -5.47
C ALA A 107 -12.40 7.24 -5.47
N ALA A 108 -13.69 6.94 -5.30
CA ALA A 108 -14.77 7.95 -5.27
C ALA A 108 -14.66 8.94 -4.09
N LEU A 109 -13.91 8.59 -3.04
CA LEU A 109 -13.70 9.47 -1.89
C LEU A 109 -12.68 10.59 -2.16
N PHE A 110 -11.89 10.49 -3.24
CA PHE A 110 -10.76 11.37 -3.52
C PHE A 110 -10.97 12.17 -4.79
N ASP A 111 -10.36 13.35 -4.87
CA ASP A 111 -10.34 14.17 -6.08
C ASP A 111 -9.28 13.66 -7.07
N THR A 112 -8.19 13.08 -6.55
CA THR A 112 -7.15 12.47 -7.38
C THR A 112 -6.66 11.17 -6.76
N VAL A 113 -6.28 10.21 -7.62
CA VAL A 113 -5.75 8.91 -7.21
C VAL A 113 -4.50 8.61 -8.00
N TYR A 114 -3.40 8.36 -7.29
CA TYR A 114 -2.19 7.77 -7.84
C TYR A 114 -2.28 6.24 -7.79
N ILE A 115 -1.96 5.57 -8.89
CA ILE A 115 -1.81 4.11 -8.97
C ILE A 115 -0.41 3.79 -9.47
N SER A 116 0.28 2.89 -8.76
CA SER A 116 1.60 2.40 -9.17
C SER A 116 1.49 1.20 -10.10
N LEU A 117 2.26 1.20 -11.20
CA LEU A 117 2.27 0.08 -12.16
C LEU A 117 3.25 -1.03 -11.78
N TYR A 118 4.28 -0.72 -10.99
CA TYR A 118 5.41 -1.62 -10.76
C TYR A 118 5.38 -2.34 -9.40
N LYS A 119 4.32 -2.15 -8.60
CA LYS A 119 4.17 -2.89 -7.33
C LYS A 119 3.64 -4.29 -7.57
N TYR A 120 2.47 -4.39 -8.21
CA TYR A 120 1.78 -5.66 -8.39
C TYR A 120 1.28 -5.91 -9.81
N LEU A 121 1.32 -4.90 -10.68
CA LEU A 121 0.92 -5.02 -12.08
C LEU A 121 2.09 -5.42 -12.99
N GLY A 122 3.22 -5.86 -12.41
CA GLY A 122 4.34 -6.47 -13.14
C GLY A 122 5.18 -5.53 -13.99
N ALA A 123 4.81 -4.26 -14.15
CA ALA A 123 5.62 -3.29 -14.90
C ALA A 123 6.97 -3.05 -14.20
N GLY A 124 8.00 -2.64 -14.95
CA GLY A 124 9.31 -2.29 -14.38
C GLY A 124 9.32 -0.91 -13.74
N ALA A 125 8.49 0.01 -14.22
CA ALA A 125 8.28 1.34 -13.68
C ALA A 125 6.88 1.86 -14.07
N GLY A 126 6.57 3.08 -13.64
CA GLY A 126 5.39 3.81 -14.13
C GLY A 126 4.28 3.99 -13.10
N ALA A 127 3.41 4.92 -13.44
CA ALA A 127 2.36 5.45 -12.59
C ALA A 127 1.16 5.87 -13.47
N VAL A 128 -0.04 5.83 -12.90
CA VAL A 128 -1.23 6.46 -13.45
C VAL A 128 -1.73 7.47 -12.42
N LEU A 129 -2.01 8.69 -12.88
CA LEU A 129 -2.72 9.69 -12.09
C LEU A 129 -4.14 9.82 -12.67
N CYS A 130 -5.13 9.55 -11.83
CA CYS A 130 -6.55 9.69 -12.15
C CYS A 130 -7.11 10.95 -11.46
N GLY A 131 -8.02 11.66 -12.13
CA GLY A 131 -8.67 12.84 -11.59
C GLY A 131 -9.53 13.57 -12.64
N PRO A 132 -10.12 14.72 -12.29
CA PRO A 132 -10.91 15.54 -13.20
C PRO A 132 -10.13 15.90 -14.47
N LYS A 133 -10.82 15.91 -15.61
CA LYS A 133 -10.21 16.25 -16.91
C LYS A 133 -9.42 17.56 -16.88
N ALA A 134 -9.98 18.60 -16.27
CA ALA A 134 -9.32 19.91 -16.16
C ALA A 134 -7.98 19.88 -15.39
N LEU A 135 -7.77 18.88 -14.52
CA LEU A 135 -6.51 18.64 -13.83
C LEU A 135 -5.57 17.79 -14.71
N ILE A 136 -6.08 16.69 -15.27
CA ILE A 136 -5.28 15.77 -16.09
C ILE A 136 -4.74 16.44 -17.35
N ASP A 137 -5.50 17.36 -17.96
CA ASP A 137 -5.07 18.10 -19.16
C ASP A 137 -3.80 18.95 -18.92
N LYS A 138 -3.47 19.27 -17.66
CA LYS A 138 -2.24 19.99 -17.29
C LYS A 138 -1.02 19.08 -17.17
N MET A 139 -1.22 17.77 -17.01
CA MET A 139 -0.16 16.82 -16.70
C MET A 139 0.88 16.66 -17.81
N PRO A 140 0.56 16.63 -19.11
CA PRO A 140 1.58 16.51 -20.16
C PRO A 140 2.65 17.60 -20.09
N HIS A 141 2.25 18.84 -19.78
CA HIS A 141 3.20 19.94 -19.57
C HIS A 141 4.07 19.70 -18.33
N LEU A 142 3.46 19.34 -17.19
CA LEU A 142 4.19 19.07 -15.95
C LEU A 142 5.16 17.90 -16.09
N VAL A 143 4.73 16.80 -16.70
CA VAL A 143 5.60 15.64 -16.98
C VAL A 143 6.79 16.05 -17.86
N LYS A 144 6.57 16.93 -18.85
CA LYS A 144 7.65 17.42 -19.72
C LYS A 144 8.66 18.30 -18.97
N ILE A 145 8.22 19.28 -18.19
CA ILE A 145 9.15 20.18 -17.47
C ILE A 145 9.93 19.47 -16.36
N HIS A 146 9.40 18.37 -15.82
CA HIS A 146 10.09 17.52 -14.83
C HIS A 146 10.91 16.39 -15.48
N GLY A 147 11.08 16.39 -16.81
CA GLY A 147 11.90 15.39 -17.52
C GLY A 147 11.30 13.97 -17.53
N GLY A 148 10.04 13.80 -17.14
CA GLY A 148 9.36 12.51 -17.07
C GLY A 148 8.79 12.02 -18.41
N ASN A 149 8.86 12.83 -19.46
CA ASN A 149 8.31 12.48 -20.77
C ASN A 149 9.23 11.49 -21.51
N GLN A 150 9.08 10.22 -21.19
CA GLN A 150 9.81 9.13 -21.85
C GLN A 150 9.22 8.85 -23.25
N PHE A 151 10.10 8.78 -24.25
CA PHE A 151 9.70 8.50 -25.63
C PHE A 151 9.00 7.12 -25.77
N SER A 152 9.48 6.10 -25.04
CA SER A 152 8.96 4.73 -25.12
C SER A 152 8.62 4.16 -23.74
N ASN A 153 7.46 4.54 -23.18
CA ASN A 153 6.95 3.97 -21.92
C ASN A 153 5.81 2.94 -22.13
N TRP A 154 5.46 2.64 -23.39
CA TRP A 154 4.34 1.76 -23.72
C TRP A 154 4.49 0.34 -23.17
N MET A 155 5.73 -0.17 -23.01
CA MET A 155 5.97 -1.52 -22.45
C MET A 155 5.47 -1.64 -21.01
N ASN A 156 5.70 -0.62 -20.18
CA ASN A 156 5.20 -0.60 -18.80
C ASN A 156 3.67 -0.56 -18.78
N ALA A 157 3.07 0.23 -19.67
CA ALA A 157 1.61 0.30 -19.80
C ALA A 157 1.01 -1.03 -20.29
N ALA A 158 1.63 -1.68 -21.28
CA ALA A 158 1.17 -2.96 -21.82
C ALA A 158 1.27 -4.09 -20.79
N MET A 159 2.39 -4.17 -20.06
CA MET A 159 2.57 -5.12 -18.95
C MET A 159 1.51 -4.93 -17.88
N ALA A 160 1.30 -3.67 -17.46
CA ALA A 160 0.30 -3.35 -16.45
C ALA A 160 -1.12 -3.67 -16.90
N LEU A 161 -1.49 -3.32 -18.15
CA LEU A 161 -2.80 -3.60 -18.71
C LEU A 161 -3.06 -5.12 -18.76
N HIS A 162 -2.09 -5.88 -19.25
CA HIS A 162 -2.16 -7.34 -19.30
C HIS A 162 -2.30 -7.96 -17.90
N ARG A 163 -1.53 -7.48 -16.91
CA ARG A 163 -1.60 -7.99 -15.53
C ARG A 163 -2.85 -7.52 -14.80
N LEU A 164 -3.45 -6.40 -15.15
CA LEU A 164 -4.64 -5.87 -14.47
C LEU A 164 -5.87 -6.76 -14.70
N GLU A 165 -5.99 -7.34 -15.89
CA GLU A 165 -7.05 -8.31 -16.21
C GLU A 165 -6.97 -9.51 -15.26
N GLY A 166 -8.08 -9.84 -14.57
CA GLY A 166 -8.14 -10.96 -13.62
C GLY A 166 -7.35 -10.74 -12.31
N PHE A 167 -6.81 -9.55 -12.05
CA PHE A 167 -5.92 -9.32 -10.91
C PHE A 167 -6.62 -9.53 -9.55
N GLY A 168 -7.86 -9.06 -9.43
CA GLY A 168 -8.65 -9.23 -8.20
C GLY A 168 -8.93 -10.71 -7.89
N GLU A 169 -9.25 -11.50 -8.90
CA GLU A 169 -9.47 -12.95 -8.79
C GLU A 169 -8.22 -13.66 -8.30
N ARG A 170 -7.06 -13.34 -8.89
CA ARG A 170 -5.78 -13.95 -8.49
C ARG A 170 -5.37 -13.57 -7.08
N LEU A 171 -5.63 -12.34 -6.64
CA LEU A 171 -5.42 -11.96 -5.24
C LEU A 171 -6.34 -12.69 -4.28
N ARG A 172 -7.63 -12.83 -4.60
CA ARG A 172 -8.57 -13.61 -3.77
C ARG A 172 -8.12 -15.07 -3.65
N ALA A 173 -7.68 -15.68 -4.76
CA ALA A 173 -7.12 -17.02 -4.74
C ALA A 173 -5.86 -17.11 -3.87
N ALA A 174 -4.95 -16.14 -3.97
CA ALA A 174 -3.74 -16.08 -3.15
C ALA A 174 -4.05 -15.94 -1.64
N ILE A 175 -5.05 -15.13 -1.29
CA ILE A 175 -5.54 -14.99 0.08
C ILE A 175 -6.06 -16.33 0.59
N ALA A 176 -6.98 -16.98 -0.14
CA ALA A 176 -7.55 -18.27 0.25
C ALA A 176 -6.49 -19.39 0.40
N ALA A 177 -5.52 -19.44 -0.51
CA ALA A 177 -4.38 -20.35 -0.41
C ALA A 177 -3.54 -20.07 0.84
N SER A 178 -3.28 -18.78 1.13
CA SER A 178 -2.52 -18.39 2.32
C SER A 178 -3.22 -18.74 3.62
N GLU A 179 -4.54 -18.56 3.70
CA GLU A 179 -5.33 -18.95 4.87
C GLU A 179 -5.25 -20.46 5.14
N THR A 180 -5.31 -21.26 4.08
CA THR A 180 -5.17 -22.72 4.15
C THR A 180 -3.79 -23.12 4.67
N VAL A 181 -2.73 -22.56 4.07
CA VAL A 181 -1.34 -22.82 4.49
C VAL A 181 -1.12 -22.36 5.93
N PHE A 182 -1.50 -21.14 6.29
CA PHE A 182 -1.27 -20.58 7.61
C PHE A 182 -2.05 -21.31 8.70
N ALA A 183 -3.28 -21.78 8.41
CA ALA A 183 -4.04 -22.61 9.33
C ALA A 183 -3.37 -23.96 9.61
N ALA A 184 -2.73 -24.56 8.61
CA ALA A 184 -1.97 -25.80 8.77
C ALA A 184 -0.64 -25.58 9.51
N LEU A 185 0.12 -24.55 9.13
CA LEU A 185 1.38 -24.17 9.79
C LEU A 185 1.15 -23.85 11.28
N ASN A 186 0.04 -23.21 11.63
CA ASN A 186 -0.33 -22.90 13.01
C ASN A 186 -0.64 -24.12 13.89
N LYS A 187 -0.77 -25.32 13.31
CA LYS A 187 -0.90 -26.59 14.05
C LYS A 187 0.45 -27.24 14.33
N MET A 188 1.53 -26.76 13.71
CA MET A 188 2.87 -27.32 13.87
C MET A 188 3.54 -26.76 15.14
N PRO A 189 4.15 -27.62 15.99
CA PRO A 189 4.87 -27.17 17.17
C PRO A 189 5.99 -26.17 16.83
N GLY A 190 6.03 -25.04 17.54
CA GLY A 190 7.08 -24.04 17.34
C GLY A 190 6.90 -23.14 16.11
N ILE A 191 5.74 -23.18 15.44
CA ILE A 191 5.41 -22.29 14.33
C ILE A 191 4.13 -21.50 14.68
N ARG A 192 4.17 -20.19 14.47
CA ARG A 192 2.98 -19.33 14.57
C ARG A 192 2.99 -18.29 13.47
N VAL A 193 1.98 -18.29 12.62
CA VAL A 193 1.72 -17.26 11.62
C VAL A 193 0.53 -16.41 12.07
N ALA A 194 0.71 -15.10 12.13
CA ALA A 194 -0.34 -14.15 12.46
C ALA A 194 -0.30 -12.92 11.54
N PRO A 195 -1.46 -12.33 11.17
CA PRO A 195 -1.48 -11.08 10.43
C PRO A 195 -0.88 -9.95 11.26
N VAL A 196 -0.29 -8.97 10.59
CA VAL A 196 -0.01 -7.67 11.23
C VAL A 196 -1.35 -7.03 11.63
N PRO A 197 -1.53 -6.59 12.89
CA PRO A 197 -2.78 -5.95 13.32
C PRO A 197 -3.15 -4.75 12.43
N GLY A 198 -4.35 -4.77 11.85
CA GLY A 198 -4.80 -3.74 10.91
C GLY A 198 -4.06 -3.71 9.57
N GLY A 199 -3.17 -4.67 9.32
CA GLY A 199 -2.39 -4.79 8.09
C GLY A 199 -3.17 -5.39 6.92
N THR A 200 -2.51 -5.43 5.78
CA THR A 200 -2.97 -6.10 4.57
C THR A 200 -2.19 -7.40 4.38
N ASN A 201 -1.32 -7.45 3.39
CA ASN A 201 -0.71 -8.67 2.90
C ASN A 201 0.53 -9.11 3.69
N ILE A 202 0.80 -8.49 4.83
CA ILE A 202 1.97 -8.75 5.66
C ILE A 202 1.57 -9.56 6.90
N TYR A 203 2.30 -10.64 7.13
CA TYR A 203 2.12 -11.56 8.25
C TYR A 203 3.46 -11.79 8.95
N HIS A 204 3.40 -12.17 10.23
CA HIS A 204 4.56 -12.56 11.00
C HIS A 204 4.56 -14.07 11.21
N LEU A 205 5.62 -14.72 10.74
CA LEU A 205 5.97 -16.09 11.08
C LEU A 205 6.93 -16.05 12.28
N GLN A 206 6.43 -16.44 13.44
CA GLN A 206 7.20 -16.62 14.66
C GLN A 206 7.66 -18.07 14.76
N LEU A 207 8.97 -18.27 14.93
CA LEU A 207 9.59 -19.57 15.11
C LEU A 207 10.00 -19.75 16.58
N GLY A 208 9.79 -20.95 17.11
CA GLY A 208 10.17 -21.35 18.45
C GLY A 208 11.69 -21.49 18.59
N LYS A 209 12.21 -21.43 19.82
CA LYS A 209 13.66 -21.51 20.11
C LYS A 209 14.34 -22.80 19.62
N GLY A 210 13.58 -23.89 19.47
CA GLY A 210 14.09 -25.17 18.96
C GLY A 210 14.15 -25.29 17.44
N VAL A 211 13.70 -24.28 16.70
CA VAL A 211 13.71 -24.28 15.23
C VAL A 211 15.03 -23.68 14.75
N ASP A 212 15.83 -24.48 14.04
CA ASP A 212 16.99 -23.98 13.30
C ASP A 212 16.52 -23.22 12.06
N VAL A 213 16.48 -21.88 12.18
CA VAL A 213 16.00 -20.99 11.13
C VAL A 213 16.87 -21.08 9.87
N GLN A 214 18.18 -21.23 10.01
CA GLN A 214 19.07 -21.30 8.85
C GLN A 214 18.81 -22.59 8.08
N ARG A 215 18.77 -23.72 8.77
CA ARG A 215 18.47 -25.02 8.16
C ARG A 215 17.09 -25.02 7.51
N LEU A 216 16.06 -24.50 8.18
CA LEU A 216 14.71 -24.37 7.62
C LEU A 216 14.72 -23.61 6.28
N ARG A 217 15.35 -22.43 6.25
CA ARG A 217 15.42 -21.60 5.05
C ARG A 217 16.18 -22.27 3.92
N GLU A 218 17.28 -22.95 4.24
CA GLU A 218 18.08 -23.66 3.25
C GLU A 218 17.36 -24.87 2.66
N THR A 219 16.74 -25.70 3.49
CA THR A 219 15.93 -26.86 3.07
C THR A 219 14.77 -26.40 2.20
N LEU A 220 13.95 -25.44 2.66
CA LEU A 220 12.82 -24.91 1.89
C LEU A 220 13.26 -24.37 0.52
N ASN A 221 14.39 -23.67 0.44
CA ASN A 221 14.86 -23.11 -0.84
C ASN A 221 15.46 -24.18 -1.77
N LYS A 222 16.31 -25.08 -1.25
CA LYS A 222 17.04 -26.08 -2.04
C LYS A 222 16.12 -27.22 -2.51
N GLU A 223 15.25 -27.70 -1.63
CA GLU A 223 14.45 -28.91 -1.86
C GLU A 223 13.04 -28.58 -2.35
N HIS A 224 12.46 -27.45 -1.92
CA HIS A 224 11.06 -27.10 -2.20
C HIS A 224 10.88 -25.80 -3.00
N ARG A 225 11.97 -25.12 -3.36
CA ARG A 225 11.95 -23.83 -4.09
C ARG A 225 11.14 -22.73 -3.37
N ILE A 226 11.03 -22.81 -2.04
CA ILE A 226 10.37 -21.84 -1.18
C ILE A 226 11.43 -20.94 -0.55
N ARG A 227 11.34 -19.63 -0.80
CA ARG A 227 12.29 -18.65 -0.25
C ARG A 227 11.66 -17.92 0.93
N LEU A 228 12.36 -17.95 2.06
CA LEU A 228 12.03 -17.16 3.24
C LEU A 228 13.08 -16.07 3.50
N ALA A 229 12.61 -14.90 3.92
CA ALA A 229 13.46 -13.83 4.39
C ALA A 229 14.23 -14.25 5.66
N PRO A 230 15.34 -13.57 6.00
CA PRO A 230 16.00 -13.77 7.29
C PRO A 230 15.05 -13.48 8.45
N ALA A 231 15.23 -14.21 9.55
CA ALA A 231 14.56 -13.87 10.80
C ALA A 231 15.24 -12.69 11.48
N ASP A 232 14.46 -11.93 12.24
CA ASP A 232 14.97 -10.90 13.14
C ASP A 232 15.56 -11.52 14.43
N ALA A 233 16.05 -10.66 15.32
CA ALA A 233 16.62 -11.07 16.62
C ALA A 233 15.61 -11.80 17.53
N SER A 234 14.31 -11.75 17.22
CA SER A 234 13.24 -12.43 17.95
C SER A 234 12.77 -13.72 17.25
N ASN A 235 13.53 -14.26 16.29
CA ASN A 235 13.16 -15.42 15.47
C ASN A 235 11.83 -15.22 14.70
N ARG A 236 11.57 -14.00 14.25
CA ARG A 236 10.39 -13.66 13.46
C ARG A 236 10.76 -13.35 12.02
N ILE A 237 9.98 -13.88 11.08
CA ILE A 237 10.12 -13.64 9.64
C ILE A 237 8.87 -12.89 9.17
N ALA A 238 9.08 -11.80 8.44
CA ALA A 238 7.98 -11.13 7.73
C ALA A 238 7.63 -11.94 6.47
N LEU A 239 6.37 -12.39 6.40
CA LEU A 239 5.80 -13.02 5.22
C LEU A 239 4.96 -12.00 4.47
N THR A 240 4.99 -12.06 3.14
CA THR A 240 4.16 -11.21 2.28
C THR A 240 3.34 -12.08 1.36
N VAL A 241 2.02 -12.09 1.54
CA VAL A 241 1.08 -12.80 0.67
C VAL A 241 0.96 -12.06 -0.66
N ASN A 242 1.18 -12.79 -1.74
CA ASN A 242 1.00 -12.33 -3.11
C ASN A 242 0.81 -13.56 -4.03
N GLU A 243 0.62 -13.32 -5.32
CA GLU A 243 0.33 -14.37 -6.30
C GLU A 243 1.37 -15.50 -6.38
N THR A 244 2.62 -15.30 -5.93
CA THR A 244 3.64 -16.36 -5.92
C THR A 244 3.28 -17.55 -5.04
N ILE A 245 2.38 -17.39 -4.06
CA ILE A 245 1.88 -18.51 -3.25
C ILE A 245 1.10 -19.52 -4.11
N LEU A 246 0.57 -19.11 -5.25
CA LEU A 246 -0.16 -19.95 -6.19
C LEU A 246 0.76 -20.77 -7.11
N TYR A 247 2.08 -20.59 -7.02
CA TYR A 247 3.04 -21.35 -7.85
C TYR A 247 3.16 -22.81 -7.39
N GLN A 248 2.68 -23.14 -6.19
CA GLN A 248 2.61 -24.49 -5.65
C GLN A 248 1.24 -24.66 -4.98
N THR A 249 0.77 -25.91 -4.86
CA THR A 249 -0.48 -26.16 -4.14
C THR A 249 -0.28 -25.96 -2.64
N PRO A 250 -1.34 -25.58 -1.88
CA PRO A 250 -1.25 -25.50 -0.42
C PRO A 250 -0.70 -26.77 0.21
N GLU A 251 -1.07 -27.94 -0.27
CA GLU A 251 -0.62 -29.25 0.24
C GLU A 251 0.89 -29.44 0.05
N ALA A 252 1.43 -29.04 -1.11
CA ALA A 252 2.87 -29.11 -1.37
C ALA A 252 3.65 -28.15 -0.46
N ILE A 253 3.12 -26.95 -0.20
CA ILE A 253 3.73 -25.98 0.71
C ILE A 253 3.69 -26.46 2.17
N ILE A 254 2.60 -27.14 2.58
CA ILE A 254 2.44 -27.66 3.95
C ILE A 254 3.29 -28.89 4.20
N ALA A 255 3.51 -29.73 3.17
CA ALA A 255 4.33 -30.92 3.26
C ALA A 255 5.85 -30.61 3.29
N ALA A 256 6.24 -29.43 2.79
CA ALA A 256 7.60 -28.90 2.82
C ALA A 256 7.98 -28.37 4.22
#